data_AF-A0ABD0Q0E2-F1
#
_entry.id   AF-A0ABD0Q0E2-F1
#
_cell.length_a   1.000
_cell.length_b   1.000
_cell.length_c   1.000
_cell.angle_alpha   90.00
_cell.angle_beta   90.00
_cell.angle_gamma   90.00
#
_symmetry.space_group_name_H-M   'P 1'
#
loop_
_entity.id
_entity.type
_entity.pdbx_description
1 polymer ?
#
loop_
_entity_poly.entity_id
_entity_poly.type
_entity_poly.pdbx_seq_one_letter_code
_entity_poly.pdbx_strand_id
1 'polypeptide(L)' 'DMNRDSVCLDGTSHVKFSVWVSFCEIYNENIHDLLDVVPNGSHRRSVLRLAQDVKGNAFVK' A
#
# COMPACT_ATOMS: atom_id res chain seq x y z
N ASP A 1 15.35 15.47 14.18
CA ASP A 1 14.02 16.11 14.34
C ASP A 1 12.94 15.33 13.61
N MET A 2 12.31 14.39 14.30
CA MET A 2 11.11 13.68 13.82
C MET A 2 9.89 14.38 14.41
N ASN A 3 9.37 15.39 13.71
CA ASN A 3 8.05 15.91 14.02
C ASN A 3 7.06 14.79 13.70
N ARG A 4 6.63 14.05 14.72
CA ARG A 4 5.59 13.03 14.58
C ARG A 4 4.27 13.76 14.42
N ASP A 5 3.79 13.87 13.19
CA ASP A 5 2.45 14.38 12.93
C ASP A 5 1.43 13.45 13.60
N SER A 6 0.96 13.84 14.77
CA SER A 6 0.00 13.07 15.56
C SER A 6 -1.39 13.70 15.41
N VAL A 7 -2.36 12.89 15.02
CA VAL A 7 -3.77 13.29 15.01
C VAL A 7 -4.39 12.93 16.36
N CYS A 8 -4.77 13.94 17.15
CA CYS A 8 -5.55 13.78 18.38
C CYS A 8 -7.02 14.10 18.12
N LEU A 9 -7.92 13.22 18.56
CA LEU A 9 -9.36 13.42 18.47
C LEU A 9 -9.92 13.42 19.90
N ASP A 10 -10.17 14.62 20.44
CA ASP A 10 -10.80 14.77 21.75
C ASP A 10 -12.31 14.48 21.65
N GLY A 11 -12.86 13.74 22.63
CA GLY A 11 -14.31 13.58 22.82
C GLY A 11 -14.99 12.42 22.07
N THR A 12 -14.24 11.48 21.48
CA THR A 12 -14.83 10.40 20.67
C THR A 12 -14.78 9.02 21.33
N SER A 13 -15.60 8.78 22.35
CA SER A 13 -15.67 7.48 23.05
C SER A 13 -16.12 6.29 22.17
N HIS A 14 -16.52 6.53 20.92
CA HIS A 14 -17.07 5.51 20.01
C HIS A 14 -16.45 5.48 18.60
N VAL A 15 -15.30 6.13 18.38
CA VAL A 15 -14.63 6.08 17.06
C VAL A 15 -13.70 4.87 16.97
N LYS A 16 -13.76 4.17 15.83
CA LYS A 16 -12.86 3.06 15.49
C LYS A 16 -12.03 3.44 14.27
N PHE A 17 -10.76 3.10 14.29
CA PHE A 17 -9.83 3.34 13.18
C PHE A 17 -9.41 2.02 12.56
N SER A 18 -9.18 2.06 11.26
CA SER A 18 -8.53 1.00 10.51
C SER A 18 -7.42 1.62 9.68
N VAL A 19 -6.25 0.98 9.70
CA VAL A 19 -5.07 1.44 8.96
C VAL A 19 -4.64 0.32 8.03
N TRP A 20 -4.35 0.67 6.78
CA TRP A 20 -3.77 -0.23 5.79
C TRP A 20 -2.49 0.38 5.27
N VAL A 21 -1.54 -0.49 4.94
CA VAL A 21 -0.25 -0.13 4.34
C VAL A 21 -0.10 -0.93 3.05
N SER A 22 0.29 -0.25 1.97
CA SER A 22 0.70 -0.87 0.72
C SER A 22 2.12 -0.41 0.39
N PHE A 23 2.93 -1.31 -0.18
CA PHE A 23 4.29 -0.98 -0.58
C PHE A 23 4.66 -1.74 -1.85
N CYS A 24 5.02 -1.01 -2.90
CA CYS A 24 5.40 -1.59 -4.18
C CYS A 24 6.54 -0.79 -4.82
N GLU A 25 7.30 -1.44 -5.69
CA GLU A 25 8.28 -0.78 -6.56
C GLU A 25 7.81 -0.84 -8.01
N ILE A 26 8.14 0.20 -8.79
CA ILE A 26 8.00 0.19 -10.24
C ILE A 26 9.40 0.10 -10.82
N TYR A 27 9.69 -1.01 -11.50
CA TYR A 27 10.98 -1.25 -12.12
C TYR A 27 10.77 -1.94 -13.47
N ASN A 28 11.40 -1.42 -14.51
CA ASN A 28 11.34 -1.99 -15.86
C ASN A 28 9.88 -2.24 -16.32
N GLU A 29 9.01 -1.23 -16.19
CA GLU A 29 7.58 -1.28 -16.54
C GLU A 29 6.75 -2.36 -15.82
N ASN A 30 7.26 -2.93 -14.73
CA ASN A 30 6.53 -3.88 -13.88
C ASN A 30 6.33 -3.29 -12.48
N ILE A 31 5.18 -3.61 -11.87
CA ILE A 31 4.88 -3.23 -10.49
C ILE A 31 5.05 -4.47 -9.62
N HIS A 32 5.95 -4.42 -8.63
CA HIS A 32 6.21 -5.55 -7.75
C HIS A 32 5.70 -5.26 -6.34
N ASP A 33 4.96 -6.21 -5.77
CA ASP A 33 4.56 -6.15 -4.36
C ASP A 33 5.79 -6.37 -3.47
N LEU A 34 6.09 -5.40 -2.60
CA LEU A 34 7.21 -5.46 -1.66
C LEU A 34 6.80 -6.01 -0.29
N LEU A 35 5.50 -6.14 -0.02
CA LEU A 35 4.98 -6.80 1.17
C LEU A 35 4.83 -8.32 0.97
N ASP A 36 4.89 -8.79 -0.28
CA ASP A 36 4.88 -10.20 -0.61
C ASP A 36 6.16 -10.90 -0.14
N VAL A 37 6.01 -11.97 0.65
CA VAL A 37 7.13 -12.72 1.23
C VAL A 37 7.70 -13.64 0.15
N VAL A 38 8.80 -13.23 -0.48
CA VAL A 38 9.46 -14.05 -1.51
C VAL A 38 10.16 -15.23 -0.85
N PRO A 39 9.80 -16.50 -1.17
CA PRO A 39 10.56 -17.65 -0.72
C PRO A 39 11.96 -17.59 -1.33
N ASN A 40 12.98 -17.68 -0.47
CA ASN A 40 14.39 -17.58 -0.82
C ASN A 40 14.74 -18.39 -2.09
N GLY A 41 15.02 -17.70 -3.19
CA GLY A 41 15.94 -18.20 -4.22
C GLY A 41 15.43 -18.47 -5.63
N SER A 42 14.13 -18.42 -5.96
CA SER A 42 13.73 -18.71 -7.35
C SER A 42 12.36 -18.22 -7.83
N HIS A 43 11.48 -17.70 -6.98
CA HIS A 43 10.16 -17.28 -7.43
C HIS A 43 10.12 -15.77 -7.71
N ARG A 44 9.71 -15.41 -8.94
CA ARG A 44 9.45 -14.02 -9.33
C ARG A 44 8.39 -13.47 -8.36
N ARG A 45 8.65 -12.28 -7.80
CA ARG A 45 7.65 -11.49 -7.05
C ARG A 45 6.35 -11.41 -7.85
N SER A 46 5.22 -11.44 -7.16
CA SER A 46 3.93 -11.15 -7.78
C SER A 46 4.00 -9.81 -8.53
N VAL A 47 3.54 -9.80 -9.78
CA VAL A 47 3.45 -8.57 -10.58
C VAL A 47 2.03 -8.03 -10.45
N LEU A 48 1.93 -6.85 -9.85
CA LEU A 48 0.69 -6.10 -9.70
C LEU A 48 0.33 -5.41 -11.03
N ARG A 49 -0.96 -5.10 -11.20
CA ARG A 49 -1.45 -4.48 -12.44
C ARG A 49 -1.87 -3.03 -12.20
N LEU A 50 -1.59 -2.16 -13.16
CA LEU A 50 -2.23 -0.85 -13.22
C LEU A 50 -3.67 -1.04 -13.75
N ALA A 51 -4.65 -0.55 -12.99
CA ALA A 51 -6.06 -0.60 -13.33
C ALA A 51 -6.69 0.77 -13.17
N GLN A 52 -7.91 0.93 -13.70
CA GLN A 52 -8.74 2.12 -13.51
C GLN A 52 -10.05 1.75 -12.84
N ASP A 53 -10.52 2.59 -11.91
CA ASP A 53 -11.86 2.47 -11.34
C ASP A 53 -12.95 2.92 -12.34
N VAL A 54 -14.22 2.84 -11.96
CA VAL A 54 -15.36 3.26 -12.81
C VAL A 54 -15.35 4.77 -13.15
N LYS A 55 -14.54 5.57 -12.46
CA LYS A 55 -14.37 7.00 -12.68
C LYS A 55 -13.08 7.31 -13.47
N GLY A 56 -12.30 6.31 -13.84
CA GLY A 56 -11.04 6.45 -14.56
C GLY A 56 -9.82 6.72 -13.67
N ASN A 57 -9.95 6.70 -12.33
CA ASN A 57 -8.81 6.90 -11.45
C ASN A 57 -7.92 5.66 -11.45
N ALA A 58 -6.62 5.87 -11.62
CA ALA A 58 -5.64 4.80 -11.64
C ALA A 58 -5.41 4.23 -10.23
N PHE A 59 -5.27 2.91 -10.13
CA PHE A 59 -4.85 2.22 -8.91
C PHE A 59 -4.02 0.96 -9.23
N VAL A 60 -3.27 0.50 -8.24
CA VAL A 60 -2.51 -0.76 -8.31
C VAL A 60 -3.38 -1.90 -7.78
N LYS A 61 -3.52 -2.97 -8.57
CA LYS A 61 -4.35 -4.14 -8.30
C LYS A 61 -3.52 -5.40 -8.09
#